data_AF-A0A2V9UWT4-F1
#
_entry.id   AF-A0A2V9UWT4-F1
#
_cell.length_a   1.000
_cell.length_b   1.000
_cell.length_c   1.000
_cell.angle_alpha   90.00
_cell.angle_beta   90.00
_cell.angle_gamma   90.00
#
_symmetry.space_group_name_H-M   'P 1'
#
loop_
_entity.id
_entity.type
_entity.pdbx_description
1 polymer ?
#
loop_
_entity_poly.entity_id
_entity_poly.type
_entity_poly.pdbx_seq_one_letter_code
_entity_poly.pdbx_strand_id
1 'polypeptide(L)' 'MQSPEMPSLYDRLGGVYSVATVVDDLIDRVMADPRLNANPLVDKAHHRVPPAGFKYLVTEMVCWAAGGPQKYTGKS' A
#
# COMPACT_ATOMS: atom_id res chain seq x y z
N MET A 1 17.71 1.23 33.44
CA MET A 1 18.08 0.56 32.17
C MET A 1 16.86 0.66 31.27
N GLN A 2 16.94 1.37 30.15
CA GLN A 2 15.87 1.38 29.15
C GLN A 2 15.87 0.02 28.46
N SER A 3 14.72 -0.65 28.43
CA SER A 3 14.51 -1.85 27.61
C SER A 3 14.77 -1.50 26.15
N PRO A 4 15.43 -2.36 25.35
CA PRO A 4 15.57 -2.09 23.93
C PRO A 4 14.17 -1.99 23.31
N GLU A 5 13.85 -0.85 22.70
CA GLU A 5 12.59 -0.69 21.97
C GLU A 5 12.55 -1.72 20.86
N MET A 6 11.46 -2.52 20.82
CA MET A 6 11.27 -3.44 19.71
C MET A 6 11.11 -2.63 18.42
N PRO A 7 11.86 -2.95 17.36
CA PRO A 7 11.73 -2.25 16.09
C PRO A 7 10.29 -2.38 15.57
N SER A 8 9.80 -1.32 14.93
CA SER A 8 8.45 -1.31 14.36
C SER A 8 8.32 -2.41 13.30
N LEU A 9 7.09 -2.75 12.93
CA LEU A 9 6.88 -3.68 11.81
C LEU A 9 7.48 -3.09 10.52
N TYR A 10 7.35 -1.78 10.31
CA TYR A 10 7.96 -1.07 9.18
C TYR A 10 9.48 -1.29 9.10
N ASP A 11 10.20 -1.17 10.23
CA ASP A 11 11.64 -1.38 10.29
C ASP A 11 11.99 -2.85 9.98
N ARG A 12 11.23 -3.79 10.55
CA ARG A 12 11.41 -5.22 10.32
C ARG A 12 11.12 -5.64 8.87
N LEU A 13 10.24 -4.92 8.19
CA LEU A 13 9.92 -5.11 6.78
C LEU A 13 10.97 -4.49 5.84
N GLY A 14 11.95 -3.75 6.37
CA GLY A 14 13.00 -3.11 5.56
C GLY A 14 12.57 -1.76 4.98
N GLY A 15 11.61 -1.10 5.61
CA GLY A 15 11.17 0.25 5.27
C GLY A 15 10.44 0.39 3.93
N VAL A 16 10.24 1.64 3.51
CA VAL A 16 9.35 2.02 2.40
C VAL A 16 9.72 1.37 1.08
N TYR A 17 11.01 1.17 0.77
CA TYR A 17 11.40 0.56 -0.51
C TYR A 17 10.96 -0.90 -0.60
N SER A 18 11.15 -1.67 0.47
CA SER A 18 10.73 -3.07 0.53
C SER A 18 9.20 -3.20 0.51
N VAL A 19 8.51 -2.31 1.23
CA VAL A 19 7.04 -2.25 1.19
C VAL A 19 6.53 -1.88 -0.21
N ALA A 20 7.10 -0.86 -0.84
CA ALA A 20 6.72 -0.40 -2.17
C ALA A 20 6.89 -1.48 -3.22
N THR A 21 7.95 -2.29 -3.15
CA THR A 21 8.15 -3.43 -4.07
C THR A 21 7.03 -4.46 -3.98
N VAL A 22 6.58 -4.80 -2.77
CA VAL A 22 5.46 -5.74 -2.60
C VAL A 22 4.14 -5.12 -3.06
N VAL A 23 3.92 -3.83 -2.76
CA VAL A 23 2.72 -3.11 -3.19
C VAL A 23 2.67 -2.98 -4.71
N ASP A 24 3.79 -2.78 -5.39
CA ASP A 24 3.87 -2.69 -6.84
C ASP A 24 3.29 -3.95 -7.52
N ASP A 25 3.79 -5.14 -7.14
CA ASP A 25 3.29 -6.43 -7.64
C ASP A 25 1.85 -6.71 -7.20
N LEU A 26 1.48 -6.38 -5.95
CA LEU A 26 0.11 -6.53 -5.47
C LEU A 26 -0.88 -5.75 -6.34
N ILE A 27 -0.58 -4.49 -6.63
CA ILE A 27 -1.49 -3.63 -7.39
C ILE A 27 -1.56 -4.07 -8.85
N ASP A 28 -0.46 -4.49 -9.46
CA ASP A 28 -0.51 -5.02 -10.83
C ASP A 28 -1.43 -6.24 -10.94
N ARG A 29 -1.40 -7.15 -9.94
CA ARG A 29 -2.31 -8.29 -9.88
C ARG A 29 -3.76 -7.89 -9.64
N VAL A 30 -4.01 -6.95 -8.72
CA VAL A 30 -5.35 -6.46 -8.39
C VAL A 30 -6.01 -5.77 -9.60
N MET A 31 -5.26 -4.93 -10.31
CA MET A 31 -5.76 -4.19 -11.47
C MET A 31 -6.16 -5.14 -12.61
N ALA A 32 -5.48 -6.28 -12.75
CA ALA A 32 -5.72 -7.26 -13.79
C ALA A 32 -6.71 -8.38 -13.42
N ASP A 33 -7.13 -8.50 -12.15
CA ASP A 33 -7.96 -9.63 -11.70
C ASP A 33 -9.40 -9.53 -12.23
N PRO A 34 -9.85 -10.46 -13.09
CA PRO A 34 -11.19 -10.42 -13.67
C PRO A 34 -12.31 -10.58 -12.61
N ARG A 35 -12.02 -11.22 -11.47
CA ARG A 35 -13.00 -11.39 -10.38
C ARG A 35 -13.27 -10.06 -9.67
N LEU A 36 -12.23 -9.23 -9.52
CA LEU A 36 -12.37 -7.89 -8.94
C LEU A 36 -13.02 -6.95 -9.95
N ASN A 37 -12.60 -7.02 -11.21
CA ASN A 37 -13.12 -6.18 -12.30
C ASN A 37 -14.56 -6.53 -12.69
N ALA A 38 -15.06 -7.71 -12.30
CA ALA A 38 -16.49 -8.03 -12.41
C ALA A 38 -17.38 -7.08 -11.56
N ASN A 39 -16.81 -6.37 -10.58
CA ASN A 39 -17.51 -5.32 -9.84
C ASN A 39 -17.45 -3.99 -10.62
N PRO A 40 -18.60 -3.43 -11.07
CA PRO A 40 -18.64 -2.19 -11.84
C PRO A 40 -18.06 -0.97 -11.11
N LEU A 41 -18.06 -0.98 -9.76
CA LEU A 41 -17.47 0.11 -8.96
C LEU A 41 -15.93 0.06 -8.99
N VAL A 42 -15.35 -1.14 -9.01
CA VAL A 42 -13.90 -1.36 -9.10
C VAL A 42 -13.41 -0.96 -10.48
N ASP A 43 -14.08 -1.45 -11.53
CA ASP A 43 -13.77 -1.09 -12.91
C ASP A 43 -13.81 0.43 -13.10
N LYS A 44 -14.88 1.10 -12.64
CA LYS A 44 -14.97 2.56 -12.70
C LYS A 44 -13.88 3.28 -11.91
N ALA A 45 -13.42 2.72 -10.80
CA ALA A 45 -12.33 3.30 -10.01
C ALA A 45 -10.98 3.22 -10.73
N HIS A 46 -10.69 2.12 -11.44
CA HIS A 46 -9.48 1.95 -12.25
C HIS A 46 -9.37 3.02 -13.36
N HIS A 47 -10.49 3.49 -13.90
CA HIS A 47 -10.50 4.57 -14.89
C HIS A 47 -10.28 5.97 -14.28
N ARG A 48 -10.45 6.14 -12.96
CA ARG A 48 -10.33 7.44 -12.27
C ARG A 48 -8.99 7.61 -11.58
N VAL A 49 -8.39 6.53 -11.10
CA VAL A 49 -7.13 6.54 -10.37
C VAL A 49 -6.09 5.77 -11.19
N PRO A 50 -5.10 6.45 -11.78
CA PRO A 50 -4.02 5.76 -12.50
C PRO A 50 -3.28 4.78 -11.59
N PRO A 51 -2.78 3.64 -12.12
CA PRO A 51 -2.10 2.62 -11.32
C PRO A 51 -0.96 3.17 -10.45
N ALA A 52 -0.15 4.10 -10.97
CA ALA A 52 0.95 4.71 -10.25
C ALA A 52 0.48 5.48 -9.00
N GLY A 53 -0.61 6.24 -9.11
CA GLY A 53 -1.20 6.95 -7.97
C GLY A 53 -1.78 5.98 -6.94
N PHE A 54 -2.36 4.86 -7.40
CA PHE A 54 -2.89 3.86 -6.50
C PHE A 54 -1.78 3.13 -5.72
N LYS A 55 -0.71 2.72 -6.41
CA LYS A 55 0.50 2.14 -5.80
C LYS A 55 1.10 3.04 -4.74
N TYR A 56 1.18 4.34 -5.01
CA TYR A 56 1.64 5.33 -4.04
C TYR A 56 0.76 5.36 -2.77
N LEU A 57 -0.56 5.51 -2.93
CA LEU A 57 -1.48 5.60 -1.80
C LEU A 57 -1.50 4.32 -0.95
N VAL A 58 -1.46 3.16 -1.59
CA VAL A 58 -1.41 1.87 -0.87
C VAL A 58 -0.07 1.70 -0.16
N THR A 59 1.04 2.17 -0.75
CA THR A 59 2.35 2.18 -0.08
C THR A 59 2.31 3.07 1.16
N GLU A 60 1.78 4.29 1.08
CA GLU A 60 1.60 5.17 2.25
C GLU A 60 0.74 4.50 3.32
N MET A 61 -0.37 3.86 2.93
CA MET A 61 -1.29 3.19 3.84
C MET A 61 -0.59 2.05 4.60
N VAL A 62 0.15 1.19 3.90
CA VAL A 62 0.85 0.05 4.51
C VAL A 62 1.99 0.54 5.40
N CYS A 63 2.76 1.52 4.96
CA CYS A 63 3.83 2.10 5.78
C CYS A 63 3.28 2.71 7.06
N TRP A 64 2.21 3.51 6.97
CA TRP A 64 1.52 4.08 8.14
C TRP A 64 1.01 2.98 9.09
N ALA A 65 0.30 1.97 8.56
CA ALA A 65 -0.25 0.88 9.36
C ALA A 65 0.83 0.02 10.03
N ALA A 66 2.02 -0.10 9.43
CA ALA A 66 3.17 -0.83 9.97
C ALA A 66 3.97 -0.02 11.02
N GLY A 67 3.54 1.20 11.35
CA GLY A 67 4.24 2.09 12.29
C GLY A 67 5.39 2.89 11.66
N GLY A 68 5.42 2.99 10.32
CA GLY A 68 6.36 3.81 9.59
C GLY A 68 6.03 5.31 9.65
N PRO A 69 6.96 6.18 9.21
CA PRO A 69 6.82 7.64 9.31
C PRO A 69 5.79 8.24 8.35
N GLN A 70 5.32 7.46 7.36
CA GLN A 70 4.35 7.94 6.38
C GLN A 70 2.98 8.16 7.01
N LYS A 71 2.29 9.20 6.55
CA LYS A 71 0.88 9.46 6.86
C LYS A 71 0.06 9.15 5.62
N TYR A 72 -0.98 8.34 5.77
CA TYR A 72 -1.89 8.07 4.66
C TYR A 72 -2.64 9.34 4.22
N THR A 73 -2.55 9.68 2.93
CA THR A 73 -3.18 10.89 2.35
C THR A 73 -4.40 10.58 1.47
N GLY A 74 -4.80 9.30 1.37
CA GLY A 74 -5.97 8.91 0.60
C GLY A 74 -7.29 9.28 1.28
N LYS A 75 -8.40 8.92 0.63
CA LYS A 75 -9.74 9.22 1.13
C LYS A 75 -10.10 8.33 2.32
N SER A 76 -10.65 8.95 3.36
CA SER A 76 -11.21 8.30 4.55
C SER A 76 -12.71 8.03 4.42
#